data_AF-A0A6I6UK41-F1
#
_entry.id   AF-A0A6I6UK41-F1
#
_cell.length_a   1.000
_cell.length_b   1.000
_cell.length_c   1.000
_cell.angle_alpha   90.00
_cell.angle_beta   90.00
_cell.angle_gamma   90.00
#
_symmetry.space_group_name_H-M   'P 1'
#
loop_
_entity.id
_entity.type
_entity.pdbx_description
1 polymer ?
#
loop_
_entity_poly.entity_id
_entity_poly.type
_entity_poly.pdbx_seq_one_letter_code
_entity_poly.pdbx_strand_id
1 'polypeptide(L)'
;MFKKNSIFIFSLMVVVIILVVSHTSFDVLALLGVVLVIFMFTAFRGIIVKDKFRKIKAAIYTSICFTIGLFIFYFAASLFRGDAYMVEGDYFLSVVVVLLLSLLGNFAYGLPASLIAEIISMKVLRNRRWVSGLIHIGFGALTYFIYPAFSLPAVCCSALFFLWDERNRMDDGR
;
A
#
# COMPACT_ATOMS: atom_id res chain seq x y z
N MET A 1 -18.26 -18.08 -3.04
CA MET A 1 -17.93 -18.63 -4.37
C MET A 1 -16.41 -18.58 -4.63
N PHE A 2 -15.59 -19.23 -3.78
CA PHE A 2 -14.11 -19.16 -3.81
C PHE A 2 -13.43 -20.44 -4.32
N LYS A 3 -14.19 -21.44 -4.80
CA LYS A 3 -13.72 -22.84 -4.74
C LYS A 3 -12.80 -23.29 -5.88
N LYS A 4 -12.68 -22.57 -7.01
CA LYS A 4 -11.99 -23.11 -8.20
C LYS A 4 -10.54 -22.62 -8.41
N ASN A 5 -10.20 -21.40 -7.95
CA ASN A 5 -8.84 -20.82 -8.15
C ASN A 5 -8.11 -20.47 -6.85
N SER A 6 -8.70 -20.68 -5.68
CA SER A 6 -8.12 -20.25 -4.39
C SER A 6 -6.76 -20.89 -4.10
N ILE A 7 -6.55 -22.15 -4.49
CA ILE A 7 -5.29 -22.89 -4.24
C ILE A 7 -4.18 -22.36 -5.15
N PHE A 8 -4.48 -22.11 -6.43
CA PHE A 8 -3.51 -21.55 -7.38
C PHE A 8 -3.09 -20.13 -6.99
N ILE A 9 -4.05 -19.28 -6.62
CA ILE A 9 -3.77 -17.90 -6.17
C ILE A 9 -2.95 -17.92 -4.88
N PHE A 10 -3.31 -18.78 -3.91
CA PHE A 10 -2.57 -18.91 -2.65
C PHE A 10 -1.14 -19.42 -2.87
N SER A 11 -0.97 -20.47 -3.69
CA SER A 11 0.33 -21.01 -4.09
C SER A 11 1.21 -19.93 -4.74
N LEU A 12 0.61 -19.10 -5.60
CA LEU A 12 1.34 -18.05 -6.28
C LEU A 12 1.72 -16.91 -5.33
N MET A 13 0.84 -16.52 -4.41
CA MET A 13 1.18 -15.54 -3.37
C MET A 13 2.34 -16.01 -2.49
N VAL A 14 2.37 -17.29 -2.12
CA VAL A 14 3.46 -17.90 -1.35
C VAL A 14 4.77 -17.87 -2.14
N VAL A 15 4.75 -18.25 -3.42
CA VAL A 15 5.94 -18.21 -4.29
C VAL A 15 6.48 -16.78 -4.42
N VAL A 16 5.61 -15.79 -4.61
CA VAL A 16 6.08 -14.40 -4.73
C VAL A 16 6.60 -13.87 -3.39
N ILE A 17 6.00 -14.22 -2.25
CA ILE A 17 6.53 -13.87 -0.93
C ILE A 17 7.93 -14.48 -0.72
N ILE A 18 8.13 -15.75 -1.10
CA ILE A 18 9.44 -16.42 -1.01
C ILE A 18 10.47 -15.70 -1.89
N LEU A 19 10.09 -15.30 -3.11
CA LEU A 19 10.98 -14.60 -4.03
C LEU A 19 11.29 -13.16 -3.56
N VAL A 20 10.32 -12.45 -2.98
CA VAL A 20 10.51 -11.13 -2.35
C VAL A 20 11.54 -11.17 -1.22
N VAL A 21 11.61 -12.28 -0.48
CA VAL A 21 12.57 -12.50 0.61
C VAL A 21 13.96 -12.91 0.09
N SER A 22 14.10 -13.33 -1.17
CA SER A 22 15.29 -14.03 -1.69
C SER A 22 16.49 -13.15 -2.10
N HIS A 23 16.65 -11.92 -1.58
CA HIS A 23 17.74 -10.99 -1.96
C HIS A 23 17.85 -10.74 -3.49
N THR A 24 16.75 -10.86 -4.24
CA THR A 24 16.70 -10.56 -5.68
C THR A 24 16.87 -9.07 -5.96
N SER A 25 17.38 -8.72 -7.15
CA SER A 25 17.51 -7.33 -7.58
C SER A 25 16.17 -6.59 -7.58
N PHE A 26 16.21 -5.28 -7.37
CA PHE A 26 15.02 -4.43 -7.28
C PHE A 26 14.14 -4.52 -8.52
N ASP A 27 14.73 -4.66 -9.71
CA ASP A 27 13.99 -4.77 -10.98
C ASP A 27 13.13 -6.04 -11.03
N VAL A 28 13.69 -7.17 -10.57
CA VAL A 28 12.98 -8.44 -10.48
C VAL A 28 11.85 -8.34 -9.45
N LEU A 29 12.11 -7.68 -8.31
CA LEU A 29 11.11 -7.44 -7.27
C LEU A 29 9.96 -6.56 -7.78
N ALA A 30 10.25 -5.50 -8.53
CA ALA A 30 9.25 -4.61 -9.11
C ALA A 30 8.39 -5.34 -10.15
N LEU A 31 9.01 -6.14 -11.03
CA LEU A 31 8.30 -6.96 -12.02
C LEU A 31 7.37 -7.97 -11.35
N LEU A 32 7.87 -8.70 -10.35
CA LEU A 32 7.07 -9.63 -9.54
C LEU A 32 5.94 -8.93 -8.79
N GLY A 33 6.17 -7.71 -8.29
CA GLY A 33 5.15 -6.86 -7.69
C GLY A 33 4.02 -6.53 -8.66
N VAL A 34 4.33 -6.18 -9.91
CA VAL A 34 3.31 -5.94 -10.96
C VAL A 34 2.52 -7.22 -11.26
N VAL A 35 3.20 -8.35 -11.39
CA VAL A 35 2.56 -9.65 -11.59
C VAL A 35 1.62 -9.98 -10.42
N LEU A 36 2.06 -9.75 -9.18
CA LEU A 36 1.24 -9.88 -7.98
C LEU A 36 -0.03 -9.05 -8.09
N VAL A 37 0.07 -7.76 -8.43
CA VAL A 37 -1.09 -6.87 -8.55
C VAL A 37 -2.13 -7.43 -9.54
N ILE A 38 -1.70 -7.93 -10.70
CA ILE A 38 -2.59 -8.52 -11.71
C ILE A 38 -3.34 -9.74 -11.15
N PHE A 39 -2.63 -10.61 -10.45
CA PHE A 39 -3.24 -11.80 -9.84
C PHE A 39 -4.14 -11.46 -8.66
N MET A 40 -3.74 -10.51 -7.83
CA MET A 40 -4.53 -10.04 -6.69
C MET A 40 -5.82 -9.35 -7.16
N PHE A 41 -5.76 -8.55 -8.23
CA PHE A 41 -6.95 -8.01 -8.85
C PHE A 41 -7.92 -9.14 -9.25
N THR A 42 -7.41 -10.19 -9.90
CA THR A 42 -8.22 -11.36 -10.28
C THR A 42 -8.83 -12.07 -9.06
N ALA A 43 -8.05 -12.22 -7.98
CA ALA A 43 -8.46 -12.89 -6.74
C ALA A 43 -9.54 -12.11 -5.97
N PHE A 44 -9.41 -10.80 -5.91
CA PHE A 44 -10.20 -9.94 -5.04
C PHE A 44 -11.25 -9.12 -5.78
N ARG A 45 -11.35 -9.20 -7.11
CA ARG A 45 -12.34 -8.45 -7.92
C ARG A 45 -13.76 -8.52 -7.36
N GLY A 46 -14.19 -9.70 -6.90
CA GLY A 46 -15.54 -9.88 -6.33
C GLY A 46 -15.75 -9.14 -5.01
N ILE A 47 -14.71 -9.07 -4.16
CA ILE A 47 -14.74 -8.31 -2.91
C ILE A 47 -14.71 -6.81 -3.21
N ILE A 48 -13.83 -6.39 -4.12
CA ILE A 48 -13.65 -4.98 -4.52
C ILE A 48 -14.94 -4.39 -5.09
N VAL A 49 -15.61 -5.12 -5.99
CA VAL A 49 -16.89 -4.68 -6.59
C VAL A 49 -17.98 -4.59 -5.52
N LYS A 50 -18.07 -5.57 -4.62
CA LYS A 50 -19.03 -5.56 -3.50
C LYS A 50 -18.81 -4.36 -2.57
N ASP A 51 -17.55 -3.95 -2.41
CA ASP A 51 -17.16 -2.83 -1.56
C ASP A 51 -17.18 -1.46 -2.27
N LYS A 52 -17.89 -1.35 -3.42
CA LYS A 52 -18.00 -0.10 -4.20
C LYS A 52 -16.64 0.55 -4.51
N PHE A 53 -15.62 -0.27 -4.74
CA PHE A 53 -14.24 0.18 -5.02
C PHE A 53 -13.60 1.02 -3.90
N ARG A 54 -14.13 0.99 -2.68
CA ARG A 54 -13.65 1.78 -1.53
C ARG A 54 -12.14 1.63 -1.29
N LYS A 55 -11.63 0.40 -1.27
CA LYS A 55 -10.20 0.14 -1.07
C LYS A 55 -9.31 0.60 -2.22
N ILE A 56 -9.82 0.58 -3.44
CA ILE A 56 -9.10 1.12 -4.61
C ILE A 56 -9.01 2.64 -4.50
N LYS A 57 -10.11 3.32 -4.12
CA LYS A 57 -10.10 4.76 -3.84
C LYS A 57 -9.08 5.10 -2.74
N ALA A 58 -9.07 4.34 -1.65
CA ALA A 58 -8.10 4.51 -0.57
C ALA A 58 -6.64 4.36 -1.05
N ALA A 59 -6.34 3.34 -1.85
CA ALA A 59 -5.00 3.14 -2.42
C ALA A 59 -4.55 4.32 -3.31
N ILE A 60 -5.45 4.84 -4.14
CA ILE A 60 -5.18 5.99 -5.03
C ILE A 60 -4.96 7.26 -4.20
N TYR A 61 -5.88 7.58 -3.28
CA TYR A 61 -5.76 8.78 -2.44
C TYR A 61 -4.52 8.73 -1.55
N THR A 62 -4.18 7.56 -1.02
CA THR A 62 -2.94 7.36 -0.28
C THR A 62 -1.72 7.67 -1.12
N SER A 63 -1.68 7.15 -2.35
CA SER A 63 -0.52 7.35 -3.23
C SER A 63 -0.34 8.81 -3.63
N ILE A 64 -1.45 9.50 -3.91
CA ILE A 64 -1.45 10.94 -4.23
C ILE A 64 -1.04 11.75 -2.99
N CYS A 65 -1.68 11.52 -1.84
CA CYS A 65 -1.38 12.24 -0.59
C CYS A 65 0.05 12.02 -0.12
N PHE A 66 0.54 10.79 -0.19
CA PHE A 66 1.92 10.48 0.17
C PHE A 66 2.91 11.20 -0.74
N THR A 67 2.69 11.17 -2.05
CA THR A 67 3.55 11.87 -3.02
C THR A 67 3.56 13.36 -2.75
N ILE A 68 2.40 14.00 -2.69
CA ILE A 68 2.28 15.44 -2.42
C ILE A 68 2.92 15.79 -1.07
N GLY A 69 2.61 15.02 -0.02
CA GLY A 69 3.13 15.24 1.32
C GLY A 69 4.65 15.11 1.39
N LEU A 70 5.23 14.15 0.68
CA LEU A 70 6.68 13.96 0.61
C LEU A 70 7.37 15.17 -0.04
N PHE A 71 6.82 15.67 -1.15
CA PHE A 71 7.35 16.85 -1.83
C PHE A 71 7.21 18.12 -1.00
N ILE A 72 6.08 18.32 -0.32
CA ILE A 72 5.90 19.44 0.62
C ILE A 72 6.90 19.34 1.79
N PHE A 73 7.09 18.13 2.33
CA PHE A 73 8.02 17.90 3.43
C PHE A 73 9.46 18.23 3.03
N TYR A 74 9.92 17.70 1.89
CA TYR A 74 11.25 18.02 1.42
C TYR A 74 11.35 19.53 1.14
N PHE A 75 10.36 20.14 0.47
CA PHE A 75 10.27 21.59 0.20
C PHE A 75 10.52 22.41 1.46
N ALA A 76 9.74 22.14 2.50
CA ALA A 76 9.89 22.80 3.79
C ALA A 76 11.28 22.54 4.40
N ALA A 77 11.79 21.30 4.34
CA ALA A 77 13.07 20.93 4.93
C ALA A 77 14.27 21.69 4.31
N SER A 78 14.27 21.99 3.00
CA SER A 78 15.36 22.81 2.44
C SER A 78 15.26 24.27 2.86
N LEU A 79 14.05 24.83 2.97
CA LEU A 79 13.89 26.21 3.47
C LEU A 79 14.53 26.37 4.86
N PHE A 80 14.41 25.35 5.72
CA PHE A 80 15.03 25.35 7.05
C PHE A 80 16.56 25.15 7.02
N ARG A 81 17.10 24.45 6.02
CA ARG A 81 18.54 24.17 5.93
C ARG A 81 19.33 25.31 5.30
N GLY A 82 18.66 26.32 4.74
CA GLY A 82 19.32 27.45 4.06
C GLY A 82 19.91 27.07 2.69
N ASP A 83 19.83 25.80 2.31
CA ASP A 83 20.06 25.36 0.95
C ASP A 83 18.88 25.87 0.11
N ALA A 84 19.16 26.80 -0.81
CA ALA A 84 18.25 27.02 -1.93
C ALA A 84 17.93 25.64 -2.50
N TYR A 85 16.64 25.36 -2.72
CA TYR A 85 16.14 24.08 -3.18
C TYR A 85 16.75 23.71 -4.55
N MET A 86 18.01 23.29 -4.56
CA MET A 86 18.78 22.91 -5.74
C MET A 86 18.68 21.40 -5.84
N VAL A 87 17.47 20.90 -6.12
CA VAL A 87 17.35 19.54 -6.62
C VAL A 87 17.83 19.60 -8.05
N GLU A 88 19.10 19.25 -8.26
CA GLU A 88 19.64 19.01 -9.59
C GLU A 88 18.90 17.80 -10.20
N GLY A 89 17.98 18.05 -11.13
CA GLY A 89 17.25 16.98 -11.83
C GLY A 89 15.89 17.38 -12.38
N ASP A 90 15.27 16.46 -13.13
CA ASP A 90 13.91 16.59 -13.63
C ASP A 90 12.90 16.35 -12.49
N TYR A 91 12.38 17.46 -11.94
CA TYR A 91 11.38 17.47 -10.88
C TYR A 91 10.13 16.66 -11.25
N PHE A 92 9.69 16.78 -12.50
CA PHE A 92 8.49 16.10 -12.96
C PHE A 92 8.71 14.59 -12.98
N LEU A 93 9.87 14.14 -13.49
CA LEU A 93 10.24 12.72 -13.47
C LEU A 93 10.27 12.17 -12.04
N SER A 94 10.83 12.92 -11.08
CA SER A 94 10.89 12.50 -9.68
C SER A 94 9.50 12.35 -9.05
N VAL A 95 8.58 13.30 -9.30
CA VAL A 95 7.19 13.22 -8.84
C VAL A 95 6.50 11.99 -9.43
N VAL A 96 6.66 11.76 -10.73
CA VAL A 96 6.07 10.62 -11.43
C VAL A 96 6.61 9.29 -10.87
N VAL A 97 7.92 9.18 -10.65
CA VAL A 97 8.54 7.97 -10.09
C VAL A 97 8.01 7.68 -8.68
N VAL A 98 7.97 8.68 -7.79
CA VAL A 98 7.42 8.51 -6.43
C VAL A 98 5.95 8.10 -6.47
N LEU A 99 5.15 8.74 -7.33
CA LEU A 99 3.74 8.39 -7.50
C LEU A 99 3.56 6.95 -7.96
N LEU A 100 4.32 6.52 -8.98
CA LEU A 100 4.25 5.17 -9.52
C LEU A 100 4.70 4.12 -8.51
N LEU A 101 5.79 4.37 -7.78
CA LEU A 101 6.25 3.47 -6.71
C LEU A 101 5.24 3.40 -5.57
N SER A 102 4.65 4.53 -5.18
CA SER A 102 3.62 4.56 -4.14
C SER A 102 2.36 3.82 -4.58
N LEU A 103 1.93 3.99 -5.84
CA LEU A 103 0.82 3.23 -6.41
C LEU A 103 1.13 1.73 -6.38
N LEU A 104 2.30 1.33 -6.88
CA LEU A 104 2.71 -0.07 -6.89
C LEU A 104 2.70 -0.66 -5.47
N GLY A 105 3.31 0.02 -4.49
CA GLY A 105 3.32 -0.43 -3.10
C GLY A 105 1.91 -0.54 -2.50
N ASN A 106 1.07 0.48 -2.70
CA ASN A 106 -0.30 0.46 -2.18
C ASN A 106 -1.19 -0.59 -2.84
N PHE A 107 -1.02 -0.88 -4.14
CA PHE A 107 -1.78 -1.93 -4.81
C PHE A 107 -1.23 -3.35 -4.56
N ALA A 108 0.10 -3.51 -4.56
CA ALA A 108 0.76 -4.80 -4.39
C ALA A 108 0.78 -5.27 -2.93
N TYR A 109 0.75 -4.35 -1.97
CA TYR A 109 0.90 -4.66 -0.55
C TYR A 109 -0.16 -4.00 0.34
N GLY A 110 -0.44 -2.70 0.15
CA GLY A 110 -1.41 -1.97 0.98
C GLY A 110 -2.85 -2.49 0.89
N LEU A 111 -3.37 -2.66 -0.33
CA LEU A 111 -4.72 -3.17 -0.60
C LEU A 111 -4.91 -4.61 -0.10
N PRO A 112 -3.95 -5.53 -0.31
CA PRO A 112 -3.91 -6.85 0.33
C PRO A 112 -4.01 -6.80 1.84
N ALA A 113 -3.14 -6.02 2.48
CA ALA A 113 -3.12 -5.86 3.93
C ALA A 113 -4.45 -5.28 4.43
N SER A 114 -5.03 -4.33 3.70
CA SER A 114 -6.33 -3.73 4.02
C SER A 114 -7.50 -4.72 3.92
N LEU A 115 -7.48 -5.65 2.96
CA LEU A 115 -8.47 -6.73 2.85
C LEU A 115 -8.35 -7.70 4.04
N ILE A 116 -7.12 -8.07 4.41
CA ILE A 116 -6.84 -8.91 5.59
C ILE A 116 -7.33 -8.20 6.86
N ALA A 117 -7.00 -6.91 7.02
CA ALA A 117 -7.43 -6.10 8.15
C ALA A 117 -8.95 -6.07 8.29
N GLU A 118 -9.68 -5.98 7.18
CA GLU A 118 -11.14 -6.03 7.19
C GLU A 118 -11.68 -7.40 7.60
N ILE A 119 -11.16 -8.49 7.03
CA ILE A 119 -11.58 -9.86 7.37
C ILE A 119 -11.39 -10.15 8.86
N ILE A 120 -10.28 -9.69 9.44
CA ILE A 120 -9.97 -9.90 10.86
C ILE A 120 -10.81 -8.96 11.72
N SER A 121 -10.86 -7.66 11.41
CA SER A 121 -11.55 -6.66 12.23
C SER A 121 -13.07 -6.86 12.28
N MET A 122 -13.68 -7.44 11.25
CA MET A 122 -15.11 -7.81 11.27
C MET A 122 -15.46 -8.82 12.37
N LYS A 123 -14.49 -9.59 12.88
CA LYS A 123 -14.70 -10.51 14.00
C LYS A 123 -14.73 -9.81 15.37
N VAL A 124 -14.32 -8.54 15.44
CA VAL A 124 -14.21 -7.76 16.68
C VAL A 124 -15.02 -6.47 16.56
N LEU A 125 -16.35 -6.59 16.61
CA LEU A 125 -17.28 -5.51 16.30
C LEU A 125 -17.06 -4.24 17.14
N ARG A 126 -16.84 -4.37 18.45
CA ARG A 126 -16.73 -3.22 19.37
C ARG A 126 -15.50 -2.34 19.09
N ASN A 127 -14.39 -2.94 18.67
CA ASN A 127 -13.10 -2.24 18.49
C ASN A 127 -12.57 -2.34 17.06
N ARG A 128 -13.45 -2.57 16.07
CA ARG A 128 -13.11 -2.82 14.66
C ARG A 128 -12.10 -1.82 14.11
N ARG A 129 -12.29 -0.52 14.37
CA ARG A 129 -11.42 0.55 13.89
C ARG A 129 -9.99 0.42 14.42
N TRP A 130 -9.86 0.24 15.74
CA TRP A 130 -8.57 0.08 16.41
C TRP A 130 -7.83 -1.16 15.94
N VAL A 131 -8.53 -2.29 15.82
CA VAL A 131 -7.95 -3.54 15.31
C VAL A 131 -7.50 -3.37 13.86
N SER A 132 -8.32 -2.74 13.02
CA SER A 132 -7.96 -2.46 11.62
C SER A 132 -6.72 -1.57 11.51
N GLY A 133 -6.65 -0.51 12.33
CA GLY A 133 -5.51 0.41 12.37
C GLY A 133 -4.22 -0.28 12.81
N LEU A 134 -4.27 -1.07 13.88
CA LEU A 134 -3.12 -1.86 14.35
C LEU A 134 -2.63 -2.83 13.28
N ILE A 135 -3.53 -3.48 12.54
CA ILE A 135 -3.14 -4.37 11.45
C ILE A 135 -2.46 -3.57 10.33
N HIS A 136 -3.02 -2.44 9.89
CA HIS A 136 -2.39 -1.62 8.86
C HIS A 136 -0.97 -1.19 9.30
N ILE A 137 -0.84 -0.54 10.46
CA ILE A 137 0.47 -0.10 10.97
C ILE A 137 1.42 -1.29 11.14
N GLY A 138 0.93 -2.43 11.64
CA GLY A 138 1.70 -3.66 11.75
C GLY A 138 2.24 -4.16 10.41
N PHE A 139 1.41 -4.24 9.37
CA PHE A 139 1.85 -4.57 8.02
C PHE A 139 2.83 -3.53 7.46
N GLY A 140 2.59 -2.24 7.69
CA GLY A 140 3.54 -1.19 7.34
C GLY A 140 4.89 -1.41 8.01
N ALA A 141 4.91 -1.71 9.31
CA ALA A 141 6.14 -1.95 10.08
C ALA A 141 6.85 -3.25 9.67
N LEU A 142 6.12 -4.29 9.26
CA LEU A 142 6.71 -5.55 8.78
C LEU A 142 7.65 -5.36 7.60
N THR A 143 7.45 -4.31 6.79
CA THR A 143 8.37 -3.98 5.70
C THR A 143 9.79 -3.68 6.18
N TYR A 144 10.00 -3.31 7.44
CA TYR A 144 11.34 -3.17 8.03
C TYR A 144 12.15 -4.46 7.94
N PHE A 145 11.52 -5.63 8.14
CA PHE A 145 12.21 -6.92 8.09
C PHE A 145 12.46 -7.42 6.67
N ILE A 146 11.80 -6.82 5.66
CA ILE A 146 11.91 -7.22 4.26
C ILE A 146 12.83 -6.25 3.50
N TYR A 147 12.57 -4.96 3.64
CA TYR A 147 13.31 -3.89 2.97
C TYR A 147 13.41 -2.65 3.88
N PRO A 148 14.40 -2.61 4.80
CA PRO A 148 14.53 -1.56 5.81
C PRO A 148 14.51 -0.14 5.26
N ALA A 149 15.09 0.09 4.07
CA ALA A 149 15.18 1.42 3.46
C ALA A 149 13.81 2.01 3.05
N PHE A 150 12.78 1.17 2.84
CA PHE A 150 11.42 1.62 2.53
C PHE A 150 10.47 1.54 3.74
N SER A 151 10.96 1.18 4.93
CA SER A 151 10.07 0.91 6.06
C SER A 151 9.30 2.15 6.54
N LEU A 152 9.98 3.28 6.66
CA LEU A 152 9.35 4.53 7.08
C LEU A 152 8.31 5.02 6.04
N PRO A 153 8.63 5.10 4.73
CA PRO A 153 7.63 5.34 3.69
C PRO A 153 6.44 4.37 3.75
N ALA A 154 6.69 3.08 3.96
CA ALA A 154 5.64 2.07 4.02
C ALA A 154 4.71 2.24 5.24
N VAL A 155 5.26 2.57 6.41
CA VAL A 155 4.46 2.90 7.61
C VAL A 155 3.61 4.15 7.36
N CYS A 156 4.19 5.20 6.78
CA CYS A 156 3.45 6.42 6.42
C CYS A 156 2.30 6.13 5.44
N CYS A 157 2.59 5.40 4.36
CA CYS A 157 1.57 4.94 3.40
C CYS A 157 0.50 4.10 4.10
N SER A 158 0.87 3.20 4.99
CA SER A 158 -0.08 2.35 5.70
C SER A 158 -1.01 3.13 6.63
N ALA A 159 -0.47 4.12 7.34
CA ALA A 159 -1.26 5.04 8.16
C ALA A 159 -2.24 5.85 7.30
N LEU A 160 -1.77 6.43 6.20
CA LEU A 160 -2.60 7.18 5.25
C LEU A 160 -3.68 6.29 4.61
N PHE A 161 -3.34 5.05 4.24
CA PHE A 161 -4.28 4.07 3.70
C PHE A 161 -5.38 3.78 4.69
N PHE A 162 -5.03 3.48 5.95
CA PHE A 162 -6.01 3.25 7.00
C PHE A 162 -6.97 4.43 7.17
N LEU A 163 -6.44 5.66 7.21
CA LEU A 163 -7.26 6.87 7.36
C LEU A 163 -8.23 7.03 6.19
N TRP A 164 -7.78 6.85 4.95
CA TRP A 164 -8.65 6.92 3.77
C TRP A 164 -9.65 5.77 3.70
N ASP A 165 -9.25 4.54 4.04
CA ASP A 165 -10.13 3.37 4.02
C ASP A 165 -11.27 3.49 5.03
N GLU A 166 -10.95 4.00 6.23
CA GLU A 166 -11.93 4.19 7.29
C GLU A 166 -12.81 5.42 7.03
N ARG A 167 -12.27 6.53 6.52
CA ARG A 167 -13.07 7.68 6.09
C ARG A 167 -14.09 7.26 5.03
N ASN A 168 -13.63 6.61 3.96
CA ASN A 168 -14.51 6.16 2.90
C ASN A 168 -15.54 5.10 3.39
N ARG A 169 -15.25 4.38 4.48
CA ARG A 169 -16.21 3.44 5.10
C ARG A 169 -17.33 4.21 5.81
N MET A 170 -16.99 5.27 6.53
CA MET A 170 -17.97 6.15 7.18
C MET A 170 -18.88 6.83 6.14
N ASP A 171 -18.30 7.33 5.03
CA ASP A 171 -19.05 7.95 3.93
C ASP A 171 -20.03 6.96 3.27
N ASP A 172 -19.65 5.68 3.20
CA ASP A 172 -20.49 4.59 2.69
C ASP A 172 -21.59 4.13 3.68
N GLY A 173 -21.64 4.69 4.90
CA GLY A 173 -22.61 4.34 5.94
C GLY A 173 -22.42 2.96 6.57
N ARG A 174 -21.17 2.47 6.68
CA ARG A 174 -20.82 1.10 7.13
C ARG A 174 -19.92 1.00 8.36
#